data_AF-A0A9P6SW96-F1
#
_entry.id   AF-A0A9P6SW96-F1
#
_cell.length_a   1.000
_cell.length_b   1.000
_cell.length_c   1.000
_cell.angle_alpha   90.00
_cell.angle_beta   90.00
_cell.angle_gamma   90.00
#
_symmetry.space_group_name_H-M   'P 1'
#
loop_
_entity.id
_entity.type
_entity.pdbx_description
1 polymer ?
#
loop_
_entity_poly.entity_id
_entity_poly.type
_entity_poly.pdbx_seq_one_letter_code
_entity_poly.pdbx_strand_id
1 'polypeptide(L)'
;MVNICCIGAGYVGGPSCAVIAYQCHDIKVTIVDLNQARIDAWNSDSLPIYEPGLDEIVFARRGKNLFFSTDVDQAIIDADLIFVSVNTPTKKSGMGAGMAADLAYIETATRRIAQVATTSKVVIEKSTVPCRTAQSMRTILEANSSKDIRFDILSNPEFLAEGTAISDLTKPDRVLIGCLQTPEGFAAQQKLVDVYTRWIPKEKVITMNLWSSEL
;
A
#
# COMPACT_ATOMS: atom_id res chain seq x y z
N MET A 1 -13.69 -13.22 -2.95
CA MET A 1 -13.64 -11.83 -2.43
C MET A 1 -12.17 -11.49 -2.32
N VAL A 2 -11.73 -10.40 -2.92
CA VAL A 2 -10.31 -9.98 -2.85
C VAL A 2 -10.09 -9.28 -1.51
N ASN A 3 -9.01 -9.64 -0.83
CA ASN A 3 -8.62 -9.03 0.44
C ASN A 3 -7.39 -8.15 0.24
N ILE A 4 -7.47 -6.91 0.70
CA ILE A 4 -6.38 -5.94 0.68
C ILE A 4 -5.97 -5.65 2.12
N CYS A 5 -4.68 -5.78 2.41
CA CYS A 5 -4.05 -5.25 3.61
C CYS A 5 -3.26 -3.99 3.27
N CYS A 6 -3.29 -2.98 4.12
CA CYS A 6 -2.41 -1.82 4.02
C CYS A 6 -1.64 -1.65 5.33
N ILE A 7 -0.32 -1.83 5.27
CA ILE A 7 0.58 -1.60 6.40
C ILE A 7 0.97 -0.12 6.41
N GLY A 8 0.46 0.61 7.40
CA GLY A 8 0.64 2.05 7.58
C GLY A 8 -0.68 2.80 7.48
N ALA A 9 -1.24 3.20 8.64
CA ALA A 9 -2.49 3.96 8.70
C ALA A 9 -2.23 5.48 8.68
N GLY A 10 -1.20 5.91 7.95
CA GLY A 10 -0.79 7.31 7.84
C GLY A 10 -1.56 8.08 6.77
N TYR A 11 -0.97 9.21 6.38
CA TYR A 11 -1.54 10.14 5.40
C TYR A 11 -1.68 9.55 3.98
N VAL A 12 -0.87 8.57 3.62
CA VAL A 12 -0.98 7.86 2.33
C VAL A 12 -1.90 6.64 2.47
N GLY A 13 -1.50 5.66 3.28
CA GLY A 13 -2.22 4.39 3.38
C GLY A 13 -3.69 4.52 3.79
N GLY A 14 -4.00 5.45 4.72
CA GLY A 14 -5.37 5.72 5.17
C GLY A 14 -6.31 6.15 4.04
N PRO A 15 -6.13 7.35 3.45
CA PRO A 15 -6.94 7.84 2.35
C PRO A 15 -6.96 6.92 1.13
N SER A 16 -5.81 6.42 0.66
CA SER A 16 -5.74 5.57 -0.53
C SER A 16 -6.61 4.31 -0.38
N CYS A 17 -6.51 3.62 0.76
CA CYS A 17 -7.25 2.39 1.00
C CYS A 17 -8.72 2.64 1.38
N ALA A 18 -9.03 3.77 2.02
CA ALA A 18 -10.42 4.19 2.24
C ALA A 18 -11.15 4.44 0.91
N VAL A 19 -10.50 5.10 -0.06
CA VAL A 19 -11.05 5.32 -1.41
C VAL A 19 -11.24 3.99 -2.14
N ILE A 20 -10.28 3.05 -2.06
CA ILE A 20 -10.45 1.71 -2.65
C ILE A 20 -11.69 1.02 -2.06
N ALA A 21 -11.85 1.02 -0.73
CA ALA A 21 -13.00 0.39 -0.09
C ALA A 21 -14.34 1.05 -0.49
N TYR A 22 -14.33 2.36 -0.73
CA TYR A 22 -15.50 3.13 -1.16
C TYR A 22 -15.86 2.88 -2.63
N GLN A 23 -14.88 2.77 -3.51
CA GLN A 23 -15.12 2.52 -4.94
C GLN A 23 -15.35 1.03 -5.25
N CYS A 24 -14.85 0.12 -4.42
CA CYS A 24 -14.90 -1.32 -4.64
C CYS A 24 -15.57 -2.03 -3.44
N HIS A 25 -16.90 -2.00 -3.40
CA HIS A 25 -17.68 -2.54 -2.29
C HIS A 25 -17.50 -4.06 -2.06
N ASP A 26 -17.07 -4.80 -3.09
CA ASP A 26 -16.79 -6.24 -3.06
C ASP A 26 -15.35 -6.59 -2.64
N ILE A 27 -14.51 -5.59 -2.36
CA ILE A 27 -13.15 -5.78 -1.86
C ILE A 27 -13.11 -5.49 -0.37
N LYS A 28 -12.57 -6.42 0.43
CA LYS A 28 -12.32 -6.20 1.86
C LYS A 28 -10.97 -5.51 2.02
N VAL A 29 -10.95 -4.37 2.69
CA VAL A 29 -9.76 -3.56 2.93
C VAL A 29 -9.51 -3.45 4.44
N THR A 30 -8.33 -3.89 4.88
CA THR A 30 -7.90 -3.79 6.28
C THR A 30 -6.64 -2.95 6.37
N ILE A 31 -6.73 -1.80 7.01
CA ILE A 31 -5.61 -0.89 7.22
C ILE A 31 -5.05 -1.16 8.62
N VAL A 32 -3.75 -1.43 8.70
CA VAL A 32 -3.08 -1.80 9.95
C VAL A 32 -1.93 -0.88 10.28
N ASP A 33 -1.72 -0.66 11.58
CA ASP A 33 -0.63 0.15 12.10
C ASP A 33 -0.26 -0.37 13.50
N LEU A 34 1.00 -0.24 13.90
CA LEU A 34 1.44 -0.62 15.25
C LEU A 34 1.00 0.42 16.30
N ASN A 35 0.66 1.64 15.86
CA ASN A 35 0.20 2.69 16.74
C ASN A 35 -1.28 2.50 17.11
N GLN A 36 -1.54 1.94 18.29
CA GLN A 36 -2.89 1.73 18.81
C GLN A 36 -3.72 3.02 18.84
N ALA A 37 -3.15 4.13 19.34
CA ALA A 37 -3.88 5.40 19.43
C ALA A 37 -4.31 5.93 18.05
N ARG A 38 -3.49 5.70 17.01
CA ARG A 38 -3.86 6.04 15.63
C ARG A 38 -4.99 5.16 15.10
N ILE A 39 -4.94 3.86 15.36
CA ILE A 39 -6.01 2.92 14.97
C ILE A 39 -7.31 3.23 15.71
N ASP A 40 -7.24 3.56 17.01
CA ASP A 40 -8.40 3.97 17.80
C ASP A 40 -9.04 5.24 17.22
N ALA A 41 -8.22 6.23 16.82
CA ALA A 41 -8.71 7.43 16.15
C ALA A 41 -9.41 7.12 14.83
N TRP A 42 -8.84 6.25 13.98
CA TRP A 42 -9.48 5.78 12.74
C TRP A 42 -10.80 5.03 12.97
N ASN A 43 -10.97 4.44 14.15
CA ASN A 43 -12.21 3.77 14.57
C ASN A 43 -13.18 4.68 15.35
N SER A 44 -12.81 5.94 15.59
CA SER A 44 -13.63 6.94 16.29
C SER A 44 -14.37 7.88 15.35
N ASP A 45 -15.20 8.78 15.87
CA ASP A 45 -15.85 9.83 15.07
C ASP A 45 -14.92 11.02 14.76
N SER A 46 -13.65 10.96 15.17
CA SER A 46 -12.63 11.98 14.90
C SER A 46 -11.38 11.32 14.31
N LEU A 47 -11.25 11.39 12.99
CA LEU A 47 -10.14 10.77 12.26
C LEU A 47 -8.78 11.41 12.64
N PRO A 48 -7.68 10.64 12.60
CA PRO A 48 -6.35 11.14 12.98
C PRO A 48 -5.74 12.10 11.95
N ILE A 49 -6.36 12.26 10.80
CA ILE A 49 -5.97 13.19 9.73
C ILE A 49 -7.21 13.94 9.26
N TYR A 50 -7.03 15.20 8.89
CA TYR A 50 -8.08 16.01 8.30
C TYR A 50 -7.84 16.12 6.79
N GLU A 51 -8.80 15.63 6.00
CA GLU A 51 -8.84 15.79 4.55
C GLU A 51 -10.27 16.06 4.10
N PRO A 52 -10.52 17.06 3.25
CA PRO A 52 -11.87 17.34 2.76
C PRO A 52 -12.51 16.11 2.08
N GLY A 53 -13.64 15.65 2.63
CA GLY A 53 -14.40 14.50 2.12
C GLY A 53 -13.95 13.13 2.65
N LEU A 54 -12.87 13.05 3.45
CA LEU A 54 -12.39 11.78 3.98
C LEU A 54 -13.38 11.16 4.97
N ASP A 55 -13.98 11.96 5.85
CA ASP A 55 -14.96 11.52 6.84
C ASP A 55 -16.15 10.79 6.18
N GLU A 56 -16.67 11.34 5.09
CA GLU A 56 -17.79 10.75 4.34
C GLU A 56 -17.43 9.35 3.83
N ILE A 57 -16.26 9.21 3.22
CA ILE A 57 -15.77 7.95 2.66
C ILE A 57 -15.55 6.91 3.75
N VAL A 58 -14.87 7.30 4.83
CA VAL A 58 -14.53 6.39 5.93
C VAL A 58 -15.79 5.95 6.66
N PHE A 59 -16.65 6.86 7.07
CA PHE A 59 -17.87 6.52 7.81
C PHE A 59 -18.87 5.74 6.96
N ALA A 60 -18.91 5.95 5.64
CA ALA A 60 -19.76 5.16 4.75
C ALA A 60 -19.38 3.67 4.69
N ARG A 61 -18.08 3.34 4.85
CA ARG A 61 -17.54 1.99 4.61
C ARG A 61 -16.97 1.29 5.83
N ARG A 62 -16.58 2.02 6.88
CA ARG A 62 -16.02 1.47 8.12
C ARG A 62 -16.98 0.44 8.72
N GLY A 63 -16.46 -0.73 9.04
CA GLY A 63 -17.26 -1.85 9.57
C GLY A 63 -18.07 -2.62 8.51
N LYS A 64 -18.04 -2.21 7.23
CA LYS A 64 -18.64 -2.96 6.11
C LYS A 64 -17.58 -3.73 5.35
N ASN A 65 -16.73 -3.00 4.62
CA ASN A 65 -15.58 -3.56 3.91
C ASN A 65 -14.28 -2.78 4.17
N LEU A 66 -14.32 -1.73 4.99
CA LEU A 66 -13.14 -1.01 5.47
C LEU A 66 -12.96 -1.28 6.96
N PHE A 67 -11.77 -1.71 7.36
CA PHE A 67 -11.43 -2.07 8.73
C PHE A 67 -10.09 -1.46 9.14
N PHE A 68 -9.95 -1.11 10.42
CA PHE A 68 -8.71 -0.61 11.01
C PHE A 68 -8.34 -1.50 12.20
N SER A 69 -7.10 -1.98 12.24
CA SER A 69 -6.65 -2.93 13.27
C SER A 69 -5.19 -2.75 13.63
N THR A 70 -4.80 -3.17 14.83
CA THR A 70 -3.39 -3.35 15.22
C THR A 70 -2.89 -4.77 14.98
N ASP A 71 -3.77 -5.71 14.60
CA ASP A 71 -3.42 -7.07 14.22
C ASP A 71 -2.87 -7.13 12.79
N VAL A 72 -1.58 -6.77 12.67
CA VAL A 72 -0.84 -6.76 11.40
C VAL A 72 -0.73 -8.16 10.82
N ASP A 73 -0.55 -9.17 11.67
CA ASP A 73 -0.27 -10.53 11.22
C ASP A 73 -1.49 -11.17 10.56
N GLN A 74 -2.64 -11.08 11.22
CA GLN A 74 -3.87 -11.63 10.67
C GLN A 74 -4.23 -10.94 9.35
N ALA A 75 -4.02 -9.62 9.25
CA ALA A 75 -4.25 -8.89 8.02
C ALA A 75 -3.31 -9.34 6.88
N ILE A 76 -2.04 -9.67 7.18
CA ILE A 76 -1.10 -10.24 6.19
C ILE A 76 -1.55 -11.64 5.75
N ILE A 77 -1.97 -12.49 6.69
CA ILE A 77 -2.42 -13.86 6.40
C ILE A 77 -3.61 -13.84 5.45
N ASP A 78 -4.60 -12.98 5.72
CA ASP A 78 -5.86 -12.93 4.98
C ASP A 78 -5.74 -12.27 3.60
N ALA A 79 -4.74 -11.41 3.39
CA ALA A 79 -4.65 -10.56 2.21
C ALA A 79 -4.25 -11.31 0.93
N ASP A 80 -4.71 -10.83 -0.21
CA ASP A 80 -4.21 -11.16 -1.55
C ASP A 80 -3.19 -10.11 -2.03
N LEU A 81 -3.50 -8.83 -1.73
CA LEU A 81 -2.68 -7.67 -2.03
C LEU A 81 -2.29 -6.95 -0.72
N ILE A 82 -1.02 -6.60 -0.57
CA ILE A 82 -0.49 -5.93 0.61
C ILE A 82 0.17 -4.62 0.20
N PHE A 83 -0.47 -3.49 0.48
CA PHE A 83 0.16 -2.18 0.37
C PHE A 83 1.12 -1.96 1.54
N VAL A 84 2.33 -1.51 1.23
CA VAL A 84 3.32 -1.05 2.20
C VAL A 84 3.41 0.46 2.08
N SER A 85 2.81 1.16 3.04
CA SER A 85 2.69 2.61 3.08
C SER A 85 3.23 3.16 4.40
N VAL A 86 4.46 2.79 4.71
CA VAL A 86 5.19 3.24 5.90
C VAL A 86 6.08 4.43 5.58
N ASN A 87 6.42 5.20 6.61
CA ASN A 87 7.29 6.35 6.46
C ASN A 87 8.71 5.93 6.06
N THR A 88 9.36 6.77 5.27
CA THR A 88 10.77 6.64 4.86
C THR A 88 11.52 7.93 5.21
N PRO A 89 11.66 8.26 6.52
CA PRO A 89 12.20 9.55 6.95
C PRO A 89 13.63 9.74 6.46
N THR A 90 14.06 10.98 6.27
CA THR A 90 15.46 11.26 5.93
C THR A 90 16.40 10.79 7.05
N LYS A 91 17.48 10.09 6.67
CA LYS A 91 18.49 9.60 7.61
C LYS A 91 19.08 10.74 8.43
N LYS A 92 19.18 10.55 9.75
CA LYS A 92 19.73 11.54 10.68
C LYS A 92 21.25 11.42 10.88
N SER A 93 21.83 10.26 10.56
CA SER A 93 23.26 9.97 10.76
C SER A 93 23.79 8.93 9.76
N GLY A 94 25.12 8.84 9.62
CA GLY A 94 25.81 7.91 8.73
C GLY A 94 25.83 8.36 7.25
N MET A 95 26.18 7.44 6.34
CA MET A 95 26.21 7.74 4.91
C MET A 95 24.84 8.18 4.40
N GLY A 96 24.79 9.33 3.73
CA GLY A 96 23.55 9.93 3.22
C GLY A 96 22.71 10.65 4.28
N ALA A 97 23.25 10.95 5.46
CA ALA A 97 22.55 11.77 6.45
C ALA A 97 22.09 13.11 5.86
N GLY A 98 20.85 13.50 6.12
CA GLY A 98 20.22 14.72 5.59
C GLY A 98 19.76 14.65 4.14
N MET A 99 20.03 13.56 3.41
CA MET A 99 19.69 13.43 1.98
C MET A 99 18.98 12.11 1.64
N ALA A 100 19.47 10.98 2.15
CA ALA A 100 18.95 9.66 1.83
C ALA A 100 17.76 9.29 2.72
N ALA A 101 16.81 8.56 2.15
CA ALA A 101 15.71 7.96 2.90
C ALA A 101 16.21 6.81 3.79
N ASP A 102 15.62 6.71 4.98
CA ASP A 102 15.76 5.57 5.88
C ASP A 102 14.68 4.53 5.55
N LEU A 103 15.13 3.34 5.13
CA LEU A 103 14.24 2.24 4.71
C LEU A 103 13.93 1.26 5.84
N ALA A 104 14.34 1.52 7.08
CA ALA A 104 14.18 0.59 8.20
C ALA A 104 12.72 0.11 8.37
N TYR A 105 11.74 0.99 8.20
CA TYR A 105 10.33 0.62 8.31
C TYR A 105 9.85 -0.24 7.13
N ILE A 106 10.30 0.06 5.90
CA ILE A 106 10.02 -0.76 4.71
C ILE A 106 10.59 -2.16 4.91
N GLU A 107 11.85 -2.26 5.34
CA GLU A 107 12.51 -3.54 5.60
C GLU A 107 11.81 -4.32 6.71
N THR A 108 11.41 -3.66 7.80
CA THR A 108 10.69 -4.29 8.92
C THR A 108 9.34 -4.85 8.47
N ALA A 109 8.55 -4.06 7.74
CA ALA A 109 7.27 -4.51 7.19
C ALA A 109 7.47 -5.68 6.22
N THR A 110 8.47 -5.60 5.34
CA THR A 110 8.77 -6.66 4.37
C THR A 110 9.20 -7.96 5.05
N ARG A 111 10.05 -7.89 6.07
CA ARG A 111 10.43 -9.06 6.88
C ARG A 111 9.23 -9.66 7.57
N ARG A 112 8.32 -8.83 8.09
CA ARG A 112 7.11 -9.34 8.75
C ARG A 112 6.21 -10.08 7.76
N ILE A 113 6.02 -9.54 6.56
CA ILE A 113 5.29 -10.21 5.48
C ILE A 113 5.91 -11.58 5.18
N ALA A 114 7.24 -11.64 5.00
CA ALA A 114 7.93 -12.90 4.70
C ALA A 114 7.75 -13.97 5.80
N GLN A 115 7.73 -13.55 7.07
CA GLN A 115 7.61 -14.45 8.22
C GLN A 115 6.19 -14.97 8.45
N VAL A 116 5.18 -14.15 8.14
CA VAL A 116 3.80 -14.40 8.56
C VAL A 116 2.93 -14.93 7.42
N ALA A 117 3.21 -14.53 6.18
CA ALA A 117 2.41 -14.96 5.04
C ALA A 117 2.46 -16.48 4.88
N THR A 118 1.27 -17.09 4.76
CA THR A 118 1.08 -18.53 4.57
C THR A 118 0.76 -18.92 3.13
N THR A 119 0.48 -17.94 2.27
CA THR A 119 0.19 -18.11 0.84
C THR A 119 0.90 -17.05 0.03
N SER A 120 1.02 -17.25 -1.29
CA SER A 120 1.59 -16.28 -2.21
C SER A 120 0.80 -14.97 -2.21
N LYS A 121 1.50 -13.82 -2.23
CA LYS A 121 0.92 -12.47 -2.13
C LYS A 121 1.47 -11.53 -3.21
N VAL A 122 0.71 -10.49 -3.53
CA VAL A 122 1.23 -9.32 -4.25
C VAL A 122 1.55 -8.22 -3.23
N VAL A 123 2.79 -7.77 -3.18
CA VAL A 123 3.25 -6.69 -2.29
C VAL A 123 3.42 -5.42 -3.11
N ILE A 124 2.74 -4.36 -2.70
CA ILE A 124 2.68 -3.08 -3.41
C ILE A 124 3.41 -2.04 -2.57
N GLU A 125 4.54 -1.59 -3.08
CA GLU A 125 5.26 -0.43 -2.57
C GLU A 125 4.48 0.82 -2.98
N LYS A 126 4.05 1.63 -1.99
CA LYS A 126 3.16 2.80 -2.19
C LYS A 126 3.79 4.12 -1.74
N SER A 127 4.90 4.08 -1.02
CA SER A 127 5.49 5.25 -0.38
C SER A 127 6.37 6.03 -1.36
N THR A 128 6.76 7.25 -1.01
CA THR A 128 7.86 7.92 -1.72
C THR A 128 9.16 7.24 -1.33
N VAL A 129 9.65 6.34 -2.18
CA VAL A 129 10.85 5.54 -1.93
C VAL A 129 11.95 5.83 -2.96
N PRO A 130 13.23 5.69 -2.58
CA PRO A 130 14.32 5.75 -3.54
C PRO A 130 14.26 4.57 -4.53
N CYS A 131 14.77 4.78 -5.75
CA CYS A 131 14.92 3.70 -6.73
C CYS A 131 15.60 2.46 -6.12
N ARG A 132 15.18 1.27 -6.55
CA ARG A 132 15.63 -0.06 -6.10
C ARG A 132 15.07 -0.51 -4.75
N THR A 133 14.12 0.21 -4.16
CA THR A 133 13.45 -0.24 -2.92
C THR A 133 12.71 -1.54 -3.16
N ALA A 134 11.98 -1.66 -4.26
CA ALA A 134 11.30 -2.89 -4.64
C ALA A 134 12.26 -4.08 -4.83
N GLN A 135 13.48 -3.83 -5.34
CA GLN A 135 14.52 -4.86 -5.43
C GLN A 135 15.04 -5.30 -4.06
N SER A 136 15.20 -4.36 -3.12
CA SER A 136 15.55 -4.67 -1.72
C SER A 136 14.47 -5.50 -1.05
N MET A 137 13.20 -5.10 -1.21
CA MET A 137 12.06 -5.84 -0.68
C MET A 137 12.02 -7.27 -1.23
N ARG A 138 12.27 -7.46 -2.52
CA ARG A 138 12.34 -8.78 -3.16
C ARG A 138 13.39 -9.67 -2.52
N THR A 139 14.59 -9.13 -2.33
CA THR A 139 15.71 -9.86 -1.71
C THR A 139 15.35 -10.32 -0.30
N ILE A 140 14.65 -9.47 0.47
CA ILE A 140 14.16 -9.83 1.81
C ILE A 140 13.11 -10.94 1.74
N LEU A 141 12.11 -10.81 0.88
CA LEU A 141 11.04 -11.80 0.75
C LEU A 141 11.61 -13.17 0.32
N GLU A 142 12.44 -13.21 -0.71
CA GLU A 142 13.06 -14.45 -1.22
C GLU A 142 13.98 -15.12 -0.18
N ALA A 143 14.68 -14.34 0.65
CA ALA A 143 15.59 -14.88 1.66
C ALA A 143 14.89 -15.38 2.93
N ASN A 144 13.66 -14.93 3.22
CA ASN A 144 12.99 -15.17 4.50
C ASN A 144 11.66 -15.93 4.39
N SER A 145 11.20 -16.23 3.18
CA SER A 145 9.94 -16.95 2.96
C SER A 145 10.15 -18.45 2.70
N SER A 146 9.08 -19.22 2.90
CA SER A 146 9.05 -20.64 2.56
C SER A 146 9.15 -20.84 1.03
N LYS A 147 9.83 -21.90 0.59
CA LYS A 147 10.07 -22.17 -0.85
C LYS A 147 8.81 -22.31 -1.70
N ASP A 148 7.69 -22.67 -1.08
CA ASP A 148 6.41 -22.86 -1.76
C ASP A 148 5.56 -21.58 -1.83
N ILE A 149 6.03 -20.48 -1.22
CA ILE A 149 5.35 -19.19 -1.19
C ILE A 149 6.07 -18.23 -2.13
N ARG A 150 5.28 -17.57 -2.98
CA ARG A 150 5.80 -16.62 -3.98
C ARG A 150 5.28 -15.21 -3.72
N PHE A 151 6.16 -14.23 -3.88
CA PHE A 151 5.81 -12.82 -3.79
C PHE A 151 6.08 -12.11 -5.10
N ASP A 152 5.07 -11.41 -5.59
CA ASP A 152 5.23 -10.42 -6.66
C ASP A 152 5.29 -9.04 -6.06
N ILE A 153 6.23 -8.21 -6.53
CA ILE A 153 6.37 -6.84 -6.06
C ILE A 153 5.96 -5.87 -7.17
N LEU A 154 5.08 -4.95 -6.80
CA LEU A 154 4.67 -3.82 -7.62
C LEU A 154 5.17 -2.53 -6.97
N SER A 155 5.60 -1.57 -7.79
CA SER A 155 5.69 -0.17 -7.35
C SER A 155 4.44 0.54 -7.83
N ASN A 156 3.77 1.24 -6.92
CA ASN A 156 2.60 2.06 -7.21
C ASN A 156 2.74 3.38 -6.46
N PRO A 157 3.55 4.33 -6.98
CA PRO A 157 3.76 5.61 -6.33
C PRO A 157 2.44 6.34 -6.05
N GLU A 158 2.50 7.27 -5.11
CA GLU A 158 1.39 8.12 -4.74
C GLU A 158 1.67 9.57 -5.17
N PHE A 159 0.61 10.28 -5.60
CA PHE A 159 0.68 11.63 -6.15
C PHE A 159 -0.29 12.61 -5.47
N LEU A 160 -0.73 12.30 -4.25
CA LEU A 160 -1.62 13.15 -3.46
C LEU A 160 -0.90 14.36 -2.83
N ALA A 161 -1.66 15.43 -2.61
CA ALA A 161 -1.24 16.59 -1.83
C ALA A 161 -2.14 16.80 -0.60
N GLU A 162 -1.60 17.38 0.47
CA GLU A 162 -2.37 17.83 1.65
C GLU A 162 -3.46 18.83 1.28
N GLY A 163 -4.68 18.54 1.73
CA GLY A 163 -5.91 19.30 1.47
C GLY A 163 -6.67 18.88 0.21
N THR A 164 -6.10 18.04 -0.66
CA THR A 164 -6.75 17.57 -1.89
C THR A 164 -6.73 16.06 -2.09
N ALA A 165 -6.27 15.27 -1.11
CA ALA A 165 -6.01 13.85 -1.30
C ALA A 165 -7.22 13.07 -1.82
N ILE A 166 -8.43 13.37 -1.34
CA ILE A 166 -9.64 12.69 -1.82
C ILE A 166 -9.93 13.00 -3.30
N SER A 167 -9.74 14.25 -3.73
CA SER A 167 -9.90 14.63 -5.13
C SER A 167 -8.82 13.94 -5.98
N ASP A 168 -7.57 13.94 -5.51
CA ASP A 168 -6.44 13.35 -6.22
C ASP A 168 -6.60 11.83 -6.39
N LEU A 169 -7.14 11.14 -5.38
CA LEU A 169 -7.38 9.68 -5.42
C LEU A 169 -8.62 9.28 -6.22
N THR A 170 -9.66 10.12 -6.25
CA THR A 170 -10.91 9.83 -6.99
C THR A 170 -10.84 10.25 -8.44
N LYS A 171 -10.05 11.28 -8.77
CA LYS A 171 -9.88 11.82 -10.13
C LYS A 171 -8.41 12.12 -10.44
N PRO A 172 -7.51 11.12 -10.35
CA PRO A 172 -6.09 11.36 -10.61
C PRO A 172 -5.86 11.76 -12.07
N ASP A 173 -4.77 12.49 -12.30
CA ASP A 173 -4.23 12.69 -13.64
C ASP A 173 -3.78 11.35 -14.25
N ARG A 174 -3.08 10.55 -13.44
CA ARG A 174 -2.60 9.20 -13.78
C ARG A 174 -2.39 8.35 -12.54
N VAL A 175 -2.47 7.03 -12.70
CA VAL A 175 -1.97 6.02 -11.77
C VAL A 175 -0.82 5.28 -12.43
N LEU A 176 0.31 5.16 -11.74
CA LEU A 176 1.47 4.41 -12.24
C LEU A 176 1.56 3.05 -11.55
N ILE A 177 1.80 1.99 -12.31
CA ILE A 177 2.05 0.65 -11.77
C ILE A 177 3.27 0.03 -12.46
N GLY A 178 4.36 -0.08 -11.72
CA GLY A 178 5.59 -0.77 -12.13
C GLY A 178 5.58 -2.24 -11.73
N CYS A 179 6.00 -3.13 -12.62
CA CYS A 179 6.21 -4.55 -12.31
C CYS A 179 7.47 -5.15 -12.96
N LEU A 180 7.87 -6.33 -12.49
CA LEU A 180 8.89 -7.12 -13.17
C LEU A 180 8.36 -7.66 -14.50
N GLN A 181 9.19 -7.63 -15.53
CA GLN A 181 8.85 -8.08 -16.88
C GLN A 181 8.89 -9.61 -17.00
N THR A 182 7.99 -10.26 -16.26
CA THR A 182 7.81 -11.71 -16.16
C THR A 182 6.32 -12.04 -16.29
N PRO A 183 5.93 -13.24 -16.75
CA PRO A 183 4.52 -13.61 -16.89
C PRO A 183 3.72 -13.37 -15.61
N GLU A 184 4.31 -13.70 -14.46
CA GLU A 184 3.67 -13.55 -13.18
C GLU A 184 3.65 -12.11 -12.67
N GLY A 185 4.71 -11.33 -12.94
CA GLY A 185 4.73 -9.90 -12.66
C GLY A 185 3.63 -9.15 -13.42
N PHE A 186 3.37 -9.52 -14.68
CA PHE A 186 2.23 -9.00 -15.44
C PHE A 186 0.88 -9.46 -14.86
N ALA A 187 0.77 -10.70 -14.40
CA ALA A 187 -0.44 -11.17 -13.73
C ALA A 187 -0.72 -10.41 -12.42
N ALA A 188 0.33 -10.12 -11.63
CA ALA A 188 0.22 -9.30 -10.43
C ALA A 188 -0.16 -7.86 -10.74
N GLN A 189 0.47 -7.25 -11.77
CA GLN A 189 0.12 -5.91 -12.25
C GLN A 189 -1.35 -5.85 -12.68
N GLN A 190 -1.83 -6.85 -13.42
CA GLN A 190 -3.22 -6.90 -13.88
C GLN A 190 -4.22 -6.91 -12.72
N LYS A 191 -3.94 -7.65 -11.63
CA LYS A 191 -4.78 -7.62 -10.43
C LYS A 191 -4.94 -6.21 -9.87
N LEU A 192 -3.87 -5.42 -9.82
CA LEU A 192 -3.94 -4.04 -9.34
C LEU A 192 -4.60 -3.08 -10.34
N VAL A 193 -4.37 -3.28 -11.64
CA VAL A 193 -5.10 -2.56 -12.71
C VAL A 193 -6.60 -2.79 -12.60
N ASP A 194 -7.03 -4.03 -12.35
CA ASP A 194 -8.46 -4.39 -12.20
C ASP A 194 -9.12 -3.73 -11.00
N VAL A 195 -8.35 -3.39 -9.96
CA VAL A 195 -8.82 -2.59 -8.82
C VAL A 195 -8.99 -1.13 -9.24
N TYR A 196 -7.94 -0.49 -9.76
CA TYR A 196 -8.00 0.93 -10.10
C TYR A 196 -9.00 1.26 -11.22
N THR A 197 -9.15 0.37 -12.20
CA THR A 197 -10.07 0.57 -13.34
C THR A 197 -11.55 0.48 -12.97
N ARG A 198 -11.90 0.21 -11.70
CA ARG A 198 -13.28 0.28 -11.21
C ARG A 198 -13.82 1.72 -11.16
N TRP A 199 -12.96 2.72 -10.97
CA TRP A 199 -13.35 4.14 -10.98
C TRP A 199 -12.43 5.02 -11.83
N ILE A 200 -11.24 4.55 -12.20
CA ILE A 200 -10.28 5.30 -12.99
C ILE A 200 -10.35 4.83 -14.45
N PRO A 201 -10.50 5.75 -15.42
CA PRO A 201 -10.44 5.38 -16.84
C PRO A 201 -9.13 4.65 -17.17
N LYS A 202 -9.20 3.60 -17.97
CA LYS A 202 -8.06 2.71 -18.25
C LYS A 202 -6.87 3.45 -18.87
N GLU A 203 -7.13 4.46 -19.70
CA GLU A 203 -6.13 5.34 -20.31
C GLU A 203 -5.31 6.16 -19.30
N LYS A 204 -5.82 6.33 -18.07
CA LYS A 204 -5.10 6.99 -16.96
C LYS A 204 -4.32 6.01 -16.09
N VAL A 205 -4.46 4.69 -16.29
CA VAL A 205 -3.70 3.67 -15.56
C VAL A 205 -2.52 3.24 -16.43
N ILE A 206 -1.34 3.76 -16.11
CA ILE A 206 -0.10 3.57 -16.88
C ILE A 206 0.71 2.44 -16.25
N THR A 207 0.94 1.39 -17.03
CA THR A 207 1.75 0.24 -16.66
C THR A 207 3.17 0.38 -17.23
N MET A 208 4.18 0.08 -16.42
CA MET A 208 5.58 0.12 -16.85
C MET A 208 6.44 -0.92 -16.14
N ASN A 209 7.75 -0.93 -16.43
CA ASN A 209 8.68 -1.75 -15.67
C ASN A 209 8.87 -1.18 -14.26
N LEU A 210 9.29 -2.03 -13.32
CA LEU A 210 9.41 -1.70 -11.90
C LEU A 210 10.30 -0.47 -11.64
N TRP A 211 11.47 -0.40 -12.28
CA TRP A 211 12.42 0.70 -12.07
C TRP A 211 11.94 2.02 -12.65
N SER A 212 11.26 1.99 -13.80
CA SER A 212 10.68 3.20 -14.41
C SER A 212 9.58 3.80 -13.55
N SER A 213 8.92 3.01 -12.71
CA SER A 213 7.90 3.53 -11.79
C SER A 213 8.51 4.17 -10.54
N GLU A 214 9.67 3.71 -10.08
CA GLU A 214 10.37 4.30 -8.92
C GLU A 214 11.18 5.55 -9.27
N LEU A 215 11.50 5.76 -10.55
CA LEU A 215 12.32 6.87 -11.07
C LEU A 215 11.48 8.11 -11.43
#